data_AF-A0A955TJB0-F1
#
_entry.id   AF-A0A955TJB0-F1
#
_cell.length_a   1.000
_cell.length_b   1.000
_cell.length_c   1.000
_cell.angle_alpha   90.00
_cell.angle_beta   90.00
_cell.angle_gamma   90.00
#
_symmetry.space_group_name_H-M   'P 1'
#
loop_
_entity.id
_entity.type
_entity.pdbx_description
1 polymer ?
#
loop_
_entity_poly.entity_id
_entity_poly.type
_entity_poly.pdbx_seq_one_letter_code
_entity_poly.pdbx_strand_id
1 'polypeptide(L)'
;MATESFAPSPPGLLHRQDFSHLIRILQKLGYRILGPVLSNGAIQWGEITRGEDLPIGWKDQQRPGSYRLEPDSNPRYFNIVHGPQSLKPLVFTPRETLLVLDRNGKTFSVKETVPEIPRTAVLGVRACDLAGLGIQDQILLNGSYPDPYYQRRRNNLLLIAVNCTRALETCFCASMGTGPKAQEGYDLSLTEADEDFLIQAGSPTGLEV
;
A
#
# COMPACT_ATOMS: atom_id res chain seq x y z
N MET A 1 -15.05 -8.57 -13.95
CA MET A 1 -14.49 -8.31 -15.29
C MET A 1 -13.04 -8.75 -15.24
N ALA A 2 -12.63 -9.67 -16.11
CA ALA A 2 -11.24 -10.08 -16.21
C ALA A 2 -10.40 -8.84 -16.52
N THR A 3 -9.58 -8.41 -15.56
CA THR A 3 -8.55 -7.39 -15.81
C THR A 3 -7.68 -7.92 -16.94
N GLU A 4 -7.65 -7.20 -18.06
CA GLU A 4 -6.63 -7.43 -19.08
C GLU A 4 -5.28 -7.50 -18.38
N SER A 5 -4.57 -8.62 -18.57
CA SER A 5 -3.27 -8.84 -17.94
C SER A 5 -2.29 -7.84 -18.52
N PHE A 6 -2.14 -6.69 -17.86
CA PHE A 6 -1.12 -5.70 -18.18
C PHE A 6 0.25 -6.35 -17.96
N ALA A 7 1.03 -6.49 -19.03
CA ALA A 7 2.41 -6.95 -18.91
C ALA A 7 3.22 -5.82 -18.26
N PRO A 8 3.92 -6.07 -17.14
CA PRO A 8 4.73 -5.04 -16.49
C PRO A 8 5.74 -4.41 -17.45
N SER A 9 5.99 -3.10 -17.30
CA SER A 9 6.99 -2.39 -18.13
C SER A 9 8.39 -2.99 -17.94
N PRO A 10 9.36 -2.74 -18.82
CA PRO A 10 10.77 -2.96 -18.47
C PRO A 10 11.14 -2.15 -17.22
N PRO A 11 12.03 -2.65 -16.36
CA PRO A 11 12.49 -1.88 -15.20
C PRO A 11 13.29 -0.64 -15.65
N GLY A 12 12.91 0.52 -15.13
CA GLY A 12 13.66 1.76 -15.26
C GLY A 12 14.55 2.01 -14.04
N LEU A 13 15.53 2.90 -14.20
CA LEU A 13 16.36 3.39 -13.10
C LEU A 13 15.77 4.68 -12.56
N LEU A 14 15.46 4.71 -11.26
CA LEU A 14 15.09 5.91 -10.52
C LEU A 14 16.27 6.26 -9.61
N HIS A 15 16.96 7.34 -9.94
CA HIS A 15 18.07 7.77 -9.12
C HIS A 15 17.59 8.20 -7.73
N ARG A 16 18.38 7.88 -6.71
CA ARG A 16 18.02 8.17 -5.32
C ARG A 16 17.82 9.66 -5.04
N GLN A 17 18.58 10.53 -5.70
CA GLN A 17 18.42 11.98 -5.62
C GLN A 17 17.04 12.45 -6.17
N ASP A 18 16.48 11.69 -7.11
CA ASP A 18 15.22 11.98 -7.77
C ASP A 18 14.03 11.31 -7.08
N PHE A 19 14.23 10.58 -5.98
CA PHE A 19 13.12 9.96 -5.23
C PHE A 19 12.07 10.98 -4.78
N SER A 20 12.51 12.18 -4.40
CA SER A 20 11.60 13.28 -4.07
C SER A 20 10.69 13.71 -5.22
N HIS A 21 11.09 13.47 -6.48
CA HIS A 21 10.26 13.75 -7.66
C HIS A 21 9.05 12.82 -7.73
N LEU A 22 9.18 11.55 -7.37
CA LEU A 22 8.05 10.61 -7.33
C LEU A 22 6.97 11.12 -6.37
N ILE A 23 7.34 11.54 -5.16
CA ILE A 23 6.41 12.10 -4.17
C ILE A 23 5.71 13.35 -4.71
N ARG A 24 6.46 14.27 -5.34
CA ARG A 24 5.88 15.48 -5.94
C ARG A 24 4.93 15.17 -7.10
N ILE A 25 5.22 14.17 -7.92
CA ILE A 25 4.35 13.76 -9.03
C ILE A 25 3.03 13.21 -8.46
N LEU A 26 3.09 12.31 -7.48
CA LEU A 26 1.90 11.77 -6.82
C LEU A 26 1.03 12.88 -6.20
N GLN A 27 1.65 13.86 -5.54
CA GLN A 27 0.95 15.03 -5.01
C GLN A 27 0.29 15.87 -6.12
N LYS A 28 1.00 16.14 -7.22
CA LYS A 28 0.45 16.87 -8.38
C LYS A 28 -0.72 16.16 -9.04
N LEU A 29 -0.71 14.83 -9.03
CA LEU A 29 -1.81 13.98 -9.49
C LEU A 29 -2.98 13.90 -8.49
N GLY A 30 -2.87 14.59 -7.34
CA GLY A 30 -3.93 14.71 -6.35
C GLY A 30 -4.02 13.54 -5.37
N TYR A 31 -2.97 12.71 -5.26
CA TYR A 31 -2.94 11.63 -4.29
C TYR A 31 -2.53 12.14 -2.91
N ARG A 32 -3.31 11.76 -1.89
CA ARG A 32 -2.79 11.65 -0.52
C ARG A 32 -1.80 10.49 -0.49
N ILE A 33 -0.64 10.65 0.14
CA ILE A 33 0.39 9.60 0.15
C ILE A 33 0.50 9.02 1.55
N LEU A 34 0.27 7.71 1.68
CA LEU A 34 0.55 6.95 2.88
C LEU A 34 1.85 6.18 2.68
N GLY A 35 2.71 6.16 3.69
CA GLY A 35 3.94 5.36 3.72
C GLY A 35 4.20 4.77 5.10
N PRO A 36 5.20 3.90 5.24
CA PRO A 36 5.68 3.49 6.54
C PRO A 36 6.28 4.70 7.27
N VAL A 37 5.84 4.97 8.50
CA VAL A 37 6.41 6.00 9.36
C VAL A 37 6.71 5.43 10.75
N LEU A 38 7.71 5.98 11.45
CA LEU A 38 7.95 5.64 12.85
C LEU A 38 6.87 6.27 13.73
N SER A 39 6.13 5.44 14.45
CA SER A 39 5.09 5.89 15.38
C SER A 39 4.96 4.93 16.55
N ASN A 40 5.02 5.46 17.78
CA ASN A 40 4.88 4.70 19.02
C ASN A 40 5.80 3.47 19.11
N GLY A 41 7.05 3.60 18.64
CA GLY A 41 8.05 2.53 18.68
C GLY A 41 7.86 1.42 17.63
N ALA A 42 6.94 1.59 16.69
CA ALA A 42 6.71 0.67 15.59
C ALA A 42 6.53 1.41 14.25
N ILE A 43 6.53 0.65 13.16
CA ILE A 43 6.23 1.19 11.83
C ILE A 43 4.72 1.10 11.60
N GLN A 44 4.12 2.22 11.21
CA GLN A 44 2.69 2.30 10.93
C GLN A 44 2.47 2.98 9.58
N TRP A 45 1.30 2.77 8.99
CA TRP A 45 0.86 3.57 7.86
C TRP A 45 0.59 4.99 8.35
N GLY A 46 1.36 5.95 7.85
CA GLY A 46 1.20 7.36 8.14
C GLY A 46 1.24 8.19 6.86
N GLU A 47 0.71 9.39 6.94
CA GLU A 47 0.77 10.32 5.82
C GLU A 47 2.18 10.86 5.66
N ILE A 48 2.67 10.86 4.42
CA ILE A 48 3.98 11.39 4.05
C ILE A 48 3.82 12.49 3.01
N THR A 49 4.65 13.51 3.13
CA THR A 49 4.69 14.65 2.22
C THR A 49 6.04 14.81 1.55
N ARG A 50 7.09 14.20 2.11
CA ARG A 50 8.46 14.22 1.61
C ARG A 50 9.14 12.87 1.85
N GLY A 51 10.28 12.65 1.19
CA GLY A 51 11.02 11.39 1.30
C GLY A 51 11.58 11.16 2.70
N GLU A 52 11.90 12.23 3.42
CA GLU A 52 12.47 12.21 4.76
C GLU A 52 11.46 11.82 5.84
N ASP A 53 10.16 11.78 5.49
CA ASP A 53 9.12 11.29 6.41
C ASP A 53 9.14 9.74 6.53
N LEU A 54 9.85 9.05 5.60
CA LEU A 54 10.10 7.61 5.64
C LEU A 54 11.16 7.24 6.70
N PRO A 55 11.21 5.97 7.15
CA PRO A 55 12.11 5.49 8.21
C PRO A 55 13.57 5.34 7.74
N ILE A 56 14.15 6.38 7.16
CA ILE A 56 15.52 6.40 6.67
C ILE A 56 16.49 6.14 7.83
N GLY A 57 17.40 5.18 7.64
CA GLY A 57 18.39 4.84 8.67
C GLY A 57 17.80 4.06 9.86
N TRP A 58 16.67 3.38 9.64
CA TRP A 58 16.09 2.45 10.61
C TRP A 58 15.92 1.06 10.01
N LYS A 59 16.11 0.05 10.85
CA LYS A 59 15.79 -1.34 10.54
C LYS A 59 14.95 -1.94 11.66
N ASP A 60 14.11 -2.91 11.34
CA ASP A 60 13.38 -3.70 12.32
C ASP A 60 14.12 -5.01 12.67
N GLN A 61 13.94 -5.47 13.90
CA GLN A 61 14.21 -6.84 14.30
C GLN A 61 12.90 -7.45 14.75
N GLN A 62 12.55 -8.58 14.14
CA GLN A 62 11.35 -9.33 14.48
C GLN A 62 11.71 -10.77 14.76
N ARG A 63 11.23 -11.26 15.91
CA ARG A 63 11.26 -12.67 16.32
C ARG A 63 9.89 -13.05 16.89
N PRO A 64 9.58 -14.34 17.06
CA PRO A 64 8.34 -14.74 17.73
C PRO A 64 8.13 -13.98 19.05
N GLY A 65 7.04 -13.21 19.13
CA GLY A 65 6.68 -12.42 20.31
C GLY A 65 7.52 -11.16 20.57
N SER A 66 8.39 -10.74 19.65
CA SER A 66 9.20 -9.52 19.85
C SER A 66 9.36 -8.69 18.57
N TYR A 67 9.32 -7.37 18.74
CA TYR A 67 9.53 -6.38 17.69
C TYR A 67 10.40 -5.24 18.26
N ARG A 68 11.41 -4.82 17.51
CA ARG A 68 12.27 -3.68 17.88
C ARG A 68 12.70 -2.91 16.65
N LEU A 69 12.73 -1.59 16.77
CA LEU A 69 13.40 -0.72 15.82
C LEU A 69 14.82 -0.39 16.30
N GLU A 70 15.76 -0.44 15.39
CA GLU A 70 17.17 -0.13 15.64
C GLU A 70 17.66 0.89 14.62
N PRO A 71 18.50 1.85 15.04
CA PRO A 71 19.24 2.67 14.11
C PRO A 71 20.08 1.79 13.18
N ASP A 72 20.15 2.19 11.93
CA ASP A 72 20.98 1.59 10.90
C ASP A 72 21.92 2.65 10.34
N SER A 73 23.19 2.30 10.17
CA SER A 73 24.19 3.22 9.60
C SER A 73 24.01 3.40 8.10
N ASN A 74 23.28 2.50 7.44
CA ASN A 74 22.96 2.62 6.03
C ASN A 74 21.70 3.51 5.87
N PRO A 75 21.74 4.61 5.09
CA PRO A 75 20.61 5.51 4.93
C PRO A 75 19.48 4.92 4.07
N ARG A 76 19.20 3.62 4.06
CA ARG A 76 18.13 3.03 3.23
C ARG A 76 16.74 3.56 3.62
N TYR A 77 15.90 3.81 2.63
CA TYR A 77 14.50 4.21 2.77
C TYR A 77 13.61 3.05 3.24
N PHE A 78 13.87 1.84 2.76
CA PHE A 78 12.99 0.69 2.94
C PHE A 78 13.69 -0.52 3.60
N ASN A 79 14.63 -0.26 4.52
CA ASN A 79 15.26 -1.32 5.31
C ASN A 79 14.37 -1.89 6.44
N ILE A 80 13.15 -1.36 6.56
CA ILE A 80 12.07 -1.96 7.34
C ILE A 80 11.42 -3.07 6.53
N VAL A 81 11.28 -4.30 7.02
CA VAL A 81 10.60 -5.37 6.28
C VAL A 81 9.09 -5.15 6.27
N HIS A 82 8.43 -5.12 7.42
CA HIS A 82 6.98 -4.95 7.50
C HIS A 82 6.57 -4.45 8.89
N GLY A 83 5.56 -3.59 8.98
CA GLY A 83 5.01 -3.13 10.26
C GLY A 83 3.88 -4.05 10.75
N PRO A 84 3.37 -3.89 11.98
CA PRO A 84 2.22 -4.67 12.48
C PRO A 84 0.91 -4.47 11.70
N GLN A 85 0.82 -3.47 10.82
CA GLN A 85 -0.40 -3.13 10.07
C GLN A 85 -0.33 -3.66 8.62
N SER A 86 -1.37 -4.38 8.20
CA SER A 86 -1.59 -4.72 6.79
C SER A 86 -2.40 -3.62 6.08
N LEU A 87 -2.70 -3.82 4.79
CA LEU A 87 -3.57 -2.92 4.01
C LEU A 87 -5.06 -3.03 4.37
N LYS A 88 -5.48 -4.07 5.11
CA LYS A 88 -6.91 -4.34 5.39
C LYS A 88 -7.67 -3.11 5.92
N PRO A 89 -7.17 -2.35 6.90
CA PRO A 89 -7.91 -1.19 7.42
C PRO A 89 -8.16 -0.07 6.41
N LEU A 90 -7.37 -0.01 5.33
CA LEU A 90 -7.53 1.00 4.27
C LEU A 90 -8.70 0.66 3.33
N VAL A 91 -9.00 -0.63 3.17
CA VAL A 91 -10.03 -1.13 2.25
C VAL A 91 -11.26 -1.67 2.95
N PHE A 92 -11.14 -2.02 4.23
CA PHE A 92 -12.23 -2.60 5.04
C PHE A 92 -12.24 -1.98 6.43
N THR A 93 -13.11 -0.99 6.61
CA THR A 93 -13.18 -0.22 7.86
C THR A 93 -13.90 -1.01 8.96
N PRO A 94 -13.55 -0.80 10.23
CA PRO A 94 -14.23 -1.48 11.35
C PRO A 94 -15.68 -1.01 11.55
N ARG A 95 -16.06 0.15 10.99
CA ARG A 95 -17.39 0.74 11.06
C ARG A 95 -17.69 1.45 9.76
N GLU A 96 -18.81 1.09 9.15
CA GLU A 96 -19.27 1.66 7.88
C GLU A 96 -20.72 2.13 8.05
N THR A 97 -21.04 3.33 7.59
CA THR A 97 -22.43 3.80 7.57
C THR A 97 -23.07 3.23 6.32
N LEU A 98 -24.17 2.48 6.47
CA LEU A 98 -24.87 1.88 5.33
C LEU A 98 -26.05 2.72 4.85
N LEU A 99 -26.70 3.41 5.79
CA LEU A 99 -27.96 4.09 5.56
C LEU A 99 -28.09 5.29 6.49
N VAL A 100 -28.51 6.43 5.93
CA VAL A 100 -28.99 7.57 6.71
C VAL A 100 -30.49 7.72 6.47
N LEU A 101 -31.24 7.79 7.57
CA LEU A 101 -32.70 7.96 7.57
C LEU A 101 -33.03 9.34 8.13
N ASP A 102 -33.49 10.24 7.27
CA ASP A 102 -33.95 11.57 7.67
C ASP A 102 -35.47 11.56 7.84
N ARG A 103 -35.94 11.89 9.04
CA ARG A 103 -37.38 11.90 9.36
C ARG A 103 -38.00 13.25 9.00
N ASN A 104 -38.97 13.23 8.08
CA ASN A 104 -39.75 14.38 7.68
C ASN A 104 -41.21 14.20 8.15
N GLY A 105 -41.46 14.53 9.43
CA GLY A 105 -42.77 14.35 10.06
C GLY A 105 -43.16 12.87 10.21
N LYS A 106 -44.11 12.40 9.39
CA LYS A 106 -44.57 11.00 9.35
C LYS A 106 -43.88 10.16 8.26
N THR A 107 -43.02 10.75 7.45
CA THR A 107 -42.27 10.05 6.39
C THR A 107 -40.77 10.00 6.71
N PHE A 108 -40.05 9.12 6.03
CA PHE A 108 -38.60 9.04 6.06
C PHE A 108 -38.06 9.20 4.64
N SER A 109 -37.00 9.97 4.46
CA SER A 109 -36.15 9.91 3.28
C SER A 109 -34.94 9.03 3.59
N VAL A 110 -34.58 8.20 2.62
CA VAL A 110 -33.50 7.22 2.73
C VAL A 110 -32.36 7.69 1.85
N LYS A 111 -31.16 7.83 2.42
CA LYS A 111 -29.94 8.11 1.69
C LYS A 111 -28.96 6.96 1.90
N GLU A 112 -28.67 6.24 0.82
CA GLU A 112 -27.56 5.29 0.81
C GLU A 112 -26.23 6.07 0.89
N THR A 113 -25.32 5.58 1.73
CA THR A 113 -24.05 6.27 2.00
C THR A 113 -22.91 5.51 1.38
N VAL A 114 -22.48 5.89 0.17
CA VAL A 114 -21.19 5.43 -0.36
C VAL A 114 -20.11 6.38 0.18
N PRO A 115 -19.01 5.89 0.78
CA PRO A 115 -18.02 6.76 1.37
C PRO A 115 -17.26 7.55 0.30
N GLU A 116 -17.09 8.85 0.54
CA GLU A 116 -16.21 9.70 -0.25
C GLU A 116 -14.77 9.47 0.21
N ILE A 117 -14.01 8.71 -0.58
CA ILE A 117 -12.63 8.33 -0.26
C ILE A 117 -11.68 9.16 -1.12
N PRO A 118 -10.73 9.91 -0.53
CA PRO A 118 -9.72 10.60 -1.31
C PRO A 118 -8.82 9.58 -2.01
N ARG A 119 -8.37 9.92 -3.23
CA ARG A 119 -7.34 9.15 -3.92
C ARG A 119 -6.10 9.06 -3.04
N THR A 120 -5.66 7.84 -2.78
CA THR A 120 -4.58 7.57 -1.83
C THR A 120 -3.52 6.66 -2.48
N ALA A 121 -2.29 7.17 -2.60
CA ALA A 121 -1.15 6.35 -2.97
C ALA A 121 -0.56 5.71 -1.70
N VAL A 122 -0.40 4.40 -1.68
CA VAL A 122 0.21 3.66 -0.56
C VAL A 122 1.58 3.20 -1.00
N LEU A 123 2.62 3.79 -0.43
CA LEU A 123 4.02 3.55 -0.72
C LEU A 123 4.64 2.61 0.33
N GLY A 124 5.40 1.61 -0.13
CA GLY A 124 6.06 0.66 0.78
C GLY A 124 5.28 -0.64 0.97
N VAL A 125 4.30 -0.92 0.11
CA VAL A 125 3.50 -2.15 0.18
C VAL A 125 4.37 -3.36 -0.09
N ARG A 126 4.26 -4.43 0.72
CA ARG A 126 5.06 -5.65 0.51
C ARG A 126 4.30 -6.66 -0.35
N ALA A 127 5.03 -7.56 -1.00
CA ALA A 127 4.41 -8.61 -1.82
C ALA A 127 3.40 -9.48 -1.03
N CYS A 128 3.69 -9.76 0.25
CA CYS A 128 2.76 -10.46 1.14
C CYS A 128 1.50 -9.64 1.49
N ASP A 129 1.59 -8.30 1.56
CA ASP A 129 0.40 -7.45 1.70
C ASP A 129 -0.47 -7.50 0.45
N LEU A 130 0.14 -7.48 -0.74
CA LEU A 130 -0.58 -7.60 -2.02
C LEU A 130 -1.29 -8.94 -2.14
N ALA A 131 -0.64 -10.03 -1.74
CA ALA A 131 -1.28 -11.35 -1.71
C ALA A 131 -2.47 -11.38 -0.74
N GLY A 132 -2.32 -10.81 0.46
CA GLY A 132 -3.41 -10.67 1.42
C GLY A 132 -4.56 -9.78 0.92
N LEU A 133 -4.25 -8.74 0.15
CA LEU A 133 -5.25 -7.89 -0.50
C LEU A 133 -5.95 -8.66 -1.64
N GLY A 134 -5.22 -9.44 -2.44
CA GLY A 134 -5.78 -10.27 -3.50
C GLY A 134 -6.81 -11.28 -2.97
N ILE A 135 -6.57 -11.88 -1.80
CA ILE A 135 -7.57 -12.73 -1.13
C ILE A 135 -8.83 -11.94 -0.76
N GLN A 136 -8.67 -10.71 -0.26
CA GLN A 136 -9.81 -9.84 0.03
C GLN A 136 -10.58 -9.46 -1.23
N ASP A 137 -9.88 -9.15 -2.33
CA ASP A 137 -10.47 -8.85 -3.64
C ASP A 137 -11.29 -10.06 -4.14
N GLN A 138 -10.82 -11.30 -3.97
CA GLN A 138 -11.60 -12.49 -4.34
C GLN A 138 -12.92 -12.60 -3.59
N ILE A 139 -12.92 -12.30 -2.29
CA ILE A 139 -14.11 -12.45 -1.42
C ILE A 139 -15.07 -11.27 -1.58
N LEU A 140 -14.53 -10.04 -1.62
CA LEU A 140 -15.31 -8.80 -1.52
C LEU A 140 -15.59 -8.14 -2.86
N LEU A 141 -14.90 -8.52 -3.94
CA LEU A 141 -15.13 -7.97 -5.29
C LEU A 141 -15.56 -8.99 -6.32
N ASN A 142 -14.96 -10.19 -6.29
CA ASN A 142 -15.14 -11.16 -7.38
C ASN A 142 -16.25 -12.19 -7.12
N GLY A 143 -16.97 -12.07 -5.99
CA GLY A 143 -18.15 -12.89 -5.69
C GLY A 143 -19.42 -12.44 -6.43
N SER A 144 -20.51 -13.16 -6.23
CA SER A 144 -21.82 -12.84 -6.84
C SER A 144 -22.41 -11.50 -6.40
N TYR A 145 -21.97 -10.99 -5.24
CA TYR A 145 -22.41 -9.72 -4.65
C TYR A 145 -21.17 -8.94 -4.20
N PRO A 146 -20.58 -8.13 -5.09
CA PRO A 146 -19.45 -7.26 -4.73
C PRO A 146 -19.86 -6.26 -3.65
N ASP A 147 -18.99 -6.03 -2.66
CA ASP A 147 -19.18 -5.04 -1.61
C ASP A 147 -18.87 -3.63 -2.17
N PRO A 148 -19.86 -2.73 -2.26
CA PRO A 148 -19.66 -1.40 -2.87
C PRO A 148 -18.75 -0.49 -2.04
N TYR A 149 -18.65 -0.70 -0.73
CA TYR A 149 -17.81 0.09 0.18
C TYR A 149 -16.34 -0.30 0.04
N TYR A 150 -16.08 -1.61 0.04
CA TYR A 150 -14.76 -2.16 -0.24
C TYR A 150 -14.30 -1.75 -1.64
N GLN A 151 -15.15 -1.93 -2.65
CA GLN A 151 -14.85 -1.56 -4.03
C GLN A 151 -14.49 -0.07 -4.17
N ARG A 152 -15.27 0.80 -3.54
CA ARG A 152 -14.99 2.24 -3.56
C ARG A 152 -13.64 2.57 -2.94
N ARG A 153 -13.26 1.95 -1.82
CA ARG A 153 -11.96 2.16 -1.18
C ARG A 153 -10.83 1.59 -2.03
N ARG A 154 -10.96 0.34 -2.48
CA ARG A 154 -9.97 -0.37 -3.30
C ARG A 154 -9.67 0.35 -4.61
N ASN A 155 -10.68 0.92 -5.28
CA ASN A 155 -10.52 1.67 -6.53
C ASN A 155 -9.86 3.05 -6.35
N ASN A 156 -9.83 3.58 -5.12
CA ASN A 156 -9.18 4.86 -4.82
C ASN A 156 -7.73 4.68 -4.32
N LEU A 157 -7.23 3.45 -4.26
CA LEU A 157 -5.84 3.18 -3.91
C LEU A 157 -4.97 3.07 -5.16
N LEU A 158 -3.82 3.74 -5.11
CA LEU A 158 -2.66 3.47 -5.98
C LEU A 158 -1.59 2.76 -5.14
N LEU A 159 -1.23 1.54 -5.50
CA LEU A 159 -0.36 0.68 -4.69
C LEU A 159 1.07 0.69 -5.25
N ILE A 160 1.99 1.23 -4.47
CA ILE A 160 3.43 1.28 -4.81
C ILE A 160 4.14 0.25 -3.94
N ALA A 161 4.40 -0.90 -4.54
CA ALA A 161 5.07 -2.01 -3.91
C ALA A 161 6.57 -1.71 -3.74
N VAL A 162 7.16 -2.24 -2.68
CA VAL A 162 8.62 -2.27 -2.50
C VAL A 162 9.04 -3.70 -2.24
N ASN A 163 9.90 -4.23 -3.11
CA ASN A 163 10.41 -5.59 -3.01
C ASN A 163 11.29 -5.73 -1.75
N CYS A 164 11.15 -6.83 -1.03
CA CYS A 164 11.97 -7.08 0.15
C CYS A 164 13.39 -7.51 -0.27
N THR A 165 14.40 -6.80 0.21
CA THR A 165 15.83 -7.13 0.02
C THR A 165 16.44 -7.86 1.21
N ARG A 166 15.69 -8.00 2.31
CA ARG A 166 16.03 -8.84 3.46
C ARG A 166 14.83 -9.61 3.97
N ALA A 167 15.09 -10.71 4.67
CA ALA A 167 14.10 -11.51 5.37
C ALA A 167 14.35 -11.46 6.89
N LEU A 168 13.29 -11.69 7.67
CA LEU A 168 13.33 -11.84 9.12
C LEU A 168 12.91 -13.25 9.52
N GLU A 169 13.16 -13.63 10.78
CA GLU A 169 12.80 -14.95 11.32
C GLU A 169 11.29 -15.24 11.22
N THR A 170 10.46 -14.20 11.18
CA THR A 170 8.99 -14.28 11.07
C THR A 170 8.47 -14.30 9.64
N CYS A 171 9.34 -14.18 8.62
CA CYS A 171 8.94 -14.13 7.22
C CYS A 171 8.66 -15.52 6.64
N PHE A 172 7.52 -15.69 5.96
CA PHE A 172 7.15 -16.94 5.30
C PHE A 172 6.62 -16.73 3.86
N CYS A 173 6.77 -15.53 3.29
CA CYS A 173 6.22 -15.21 1.97
C CYS A 173 6.78 -16.10 0.84
N ALA A 174 8.07 -16.44 0.88
CA ALA A 174 8.70 -17.32 -0.10
C ALA A 174 8.09 -18.73 -0.06
N SER A 175 7.89 -19.30 1.14
CA SER A 175 7.25 -20.62 1.31
C SER A 175 5.80 -20.66 0.82
N MET A 176 5.11 -19.52 0.87
CA MET A 176 3.73 -19.38 0.39
C MET A 176 3.65 -18.96 -1.08
N GLY A 177 4.78 -18.71 -1.77
CA GLY A 177 4.78 -18.21 -3.15
C GLY A 177 4.23 -16.79 -3.30
N THR A 178 4.30 -15.96 -2.25
CA THR A 178 3.70 -14.61 -2.18
C THR A 178 4.74 -13.49 -2.10
N GLY A 179 6.00 -13.78 -2.41
CA GLY A 179 7.11 -12.85 -2.30
C GLY A 179 8.46 -13.56 -2.43
N PRO A 180 9.59 -12.85 -2.23
CA PRO A 180 9.73 -11.48 -1.71
C PRO A 180 9.56 -10.37 -2.75
N LYS A 181 9.54 -10.72 -4.04
CA LYS A 181 9.26 -9.80 -5.15
C LYS A 181 7.75 -9.75 -5.41
N ALA A 182 7.20 -8.56 -5.57
CA ALA A 182 5.81 -8.37 -5.99
C ALA A 182 5.63 -8.84 -7.44
N GLN A 183 4.65 -9.70 -7.68
CA GLN A 183 4.37 -10.27 -9.01
C GLN A 183 3.14 -9.61 -9.65
N GLU A 184 2.12 -9.31 -8.87
CA GLU A 184 0.84 -8.76 -9.33
C GLU A 184 0.19 -7.89 -8.24
N GLY A 185 -0.91 -7.21 -8.60
CA GLY A 185 -1.74 -6.45 -7.66
C GLY A 185 -1.21 -5.06 -7.28
N TYR A 186 -0.15 -4.57 -7.94
CA TYR A 186 0.44 -3.25 -7.73
C TYR A 186 0.37 -2.37 -8.98
N ASP A 187 0.46 -1.05 -8.79
CA ASP A 187 0.57 -0.08 -9.88
C ASP A 187 2.03 0.21 -10.22
N LEU A 188 2.85 0.40 -9.19
CA LEU A 188 4.30 0.55 -9.31
C LEU A 188 5.00 -0.45 -8.39
N SER A 189 6.17 -0.94 -8.79
CA SER A 189 7.08 -1.65 -7.90
C SER A 189 8.44 -1.00 -7.88
N LEU A 190 9.01 -0.90 -6.68
CA LEU A 190 10.34 -0.38 -6.41
C LEU A 190 11.24 -1.50 -5.86
N THR A 191 12.50 -1.50 -6.26
CA THR A 191 13.55 -2.29 -5.62
C THR A 191 14.67 -1.35 -5.24
N GLU A 192 14.89 -1.15 -3.94
CA GLU A 192 15.98 -0.32 -3.44
C GLU A 192 17.30 -1.10 -3.54
N ALA A 193 18.18 -0.67 -4.45
CA ALA A 193 19.57 -1.15 -4.54
C ALA A 193 20.46 -0.34 -3.58
N ASP A 194 21.78 -0.40 -3.73
CA ASP A 194 22.70 0.35 -2.86
C ASP A 194 22.63 1.87 -3.12
N GLU A 195 22.75 2.25 -4.39
CA GLU A 195 22.80 3.67 -4.79
C GLU A 195 21.45 4.21 -5.28
N ASP A 196 20.67 3.38 -5.98
CA ASP A 196 19.48 3.80 -6.73
C ASP A 196 18.30 2.82 -6.56
N PHE A 197 17.16 3.16 -7.16
CA PHE A 197 15.98 2.31 -7.21
C PHE A 197 15.77 1.75 -8.61
N LEU A 198 15.37 0.49 -8.71
CA LEU A 198 14.68 -0.02 -9.90
C LEU A 198 13.20 0.26 -9.74
N ILE A 199 12.57 0.86 -10.75
CA ILE A 199 11.12 1.15 -10.78
C ILE A 199 10.48 0.42 -11.97
N GLN A 200 9.29 -0.13 -11.76
CA GLN A 200 8.56 -0.85 -12.80
C GLN A 200 7.05 -0.59 -12.67
N ALA A 201 6.39 -0.27 -13.79
CA ALA A 201 4.95 -0.15 -13.83
C ALA A 201 4.29 -1.52 -13.96
N GLY A 202 3.31 -1.80 -13.09
CA GLY A 202 2.47 -3.01 -13.07
C GLY A 202 1.03 -2.77 -13.51
N SER A 203 0.65 -1.52 -13.76
CA SER A 203 -0.67 -1.15 -14.26
C SER A 203 -0.59 0.05 -15.23
N PRO A 204 -1.64 0.31 -16.04
CA PRO A 204 -1.72 1.53 -16.85
C PRO A 204 -1.59 2.81 -16.02
N THR A 205 -2.24 2.87 -14.85
CA THR A 205 -2.13 4.02 -13.95
C THR A 205 -0.70 4.18 -13.42
N GLY A 206 0.00 3.08 -13.12
CA GLY A 206 1.40 3.14 -12.74
C GLY A 206 2.33 3.58 -13.88
N LEU A 207 1.98 3.33 -15.13
CA LEU A 207 2.76 3.77 -16.30
C LEU A 207 2.60 5.28 -16.56
N GLU A 208 1.46 5.86 -16.19
CA GLU A 208 1.22 7.31 -16.27
C GLU A 208 2.00 8.11 -15.22
N VAL A 209 2.36 7.47 -14.09
CA VAL A 209 3.14 8.06 -12.99
C VAL A 209 4.62 8.05 -13.31
#